data_AF-A0A2V8YHY2-F1
#
_entry.id   AF-A0A2V8YHY2-F1
#
_cell.length_a   1.000
_cell.length_b   1.000
_cell.length_c   1.000
_cell.angle_alpha   90.00
_cell.angle_beta   90.00
_cell.angle_gamma   90.00
#
_symmetry.space_group_name_H-M   'P 1'
#
loop_
_entity.id
_entity.type
_entity.pdbx_description
1 polymer ?
#
loop_
_entity_poly.entity_id
_entity_poly.type
_entity_poly.pdbx_seq_one_letter_code
_entity_poly.pdbx_strand_id
1 'polypeptide(L)'
;MPRSLVFRSVFVATLAAAFVPVAFCQSQDSPSIAEAARKAREKKKDAAKPTKVITDETLDVKKGDVQSAVAEEPRMPGAPATTKQPQANPVAPNATAQAAKDEKLKKELTAAKEHLKQALMDLDLLQRENRLDQDAYYSKPDYGSDTAGKQKLDDEQQQISNKRQEVEQWKAKVADLQKQAGESSSSPPQP
;
A
#
# COMPACT_ATOMS: atom_id res chain seq x y z
N MET A 1 16.66 -6.04 58.35
CA MET A 1 15.97 -6.25 57.06
C MET A 1 15.53 -7.71 56.97
N PRO A 2 14.25 -7.98 56.68
CA PRO A 2 13.60 -9.30 56.85
C PRO A 2 13.59 -10.17 55.57
N ARG A 3 13.50 -11.51 55.77
CA ARG A 3 12.64 -12.54 55.11
C ARG A 3 12.66 -12.67 53.57
N SER A 4 12.46 -13.80 52.90
CA SER A 4 12.28 -15.24 53.16
C SER A 4 12.31 -15.88 51.74
N LEU A 5 13.18 -16.83 51.46
CA LEU A 5 12.88 -18.26 51.29
C LEU A 5 11.48 -18.64 50.75
N VAL A 6 11.50 -19.37 49.63
CA VAL A 6 10.54 -20.38 49.15
C VAL A 6 9.18 -19.90 48.63
N PHE A 7 9.07 -19.72 47.30
CA PHE A 7 7.79 -19.91 46.61
C PHE A 7 7.72 -21.34 46.07
N ARG A 8 6.86 -22.12 46.73
CA ARG A 8 6.51 -23.50 46.38
C ARG A 8 5.67 -23.52 45.11
N SER A 9 6.08 -24.43 44.23
CA SER A 9 5.27 -25.16 43.26
C SER A 9 3.84 -25.41 43.73
N VAL A 10 2.86 -24.94 42.94
CA VAL A 10 1.60 -25.65 42.62
C VAL A 10 1.10 -25.07 41.28
N PHE A 11 1.26 -25.78 40.16
CA PHE A 11 0.34 -25.63 39.04
C PHE A 11 -0.07 -27.02 38.56
N VAL A 12 -1.34 -27.29 38.81
CA VAL A 12 -2.02 -28.57 38.68
C VAL A 12 -2.13 -28.93 37.20
N ALA A 13 -1.62 -30.10 36.85
CA ALA A 13 -1.83 -30.74 35.57
C ALA A 13 -3.19 -31.46 35.58
N THR A 14 -4.17 -30.93 34.84
CA THR A 14 -5.39 -31.65 34.45
C THR A 14 -6.00 -31.04 33.18
N LEU A 15 -5.80 -31.66 32.03
CA LEU A 15 -6.81 -31.67 30.97
C LEU A 15 -6.61 -32.91 30.08
N ALA A 16 -7.41 -33.93 30.35
CA ALA A 16 -7.55 -35.13 29.54
C ALA A 16 -8.94 -35.16 28.90
N ALA A 17 -8.97 -35.69 27.67
CA ALA A 17 -10.10 -36.27 26.95
C ALA A 17 -11.15 -35.33 26.30
N ALA A 18 -11.09 -35.24 24.97
CA ALA A 18 -12.21 -35.59 24.08
C ALA A 18 -11.71 -35.73 22.62
N PHE A 19 -11.30 -36.94 22.25
CA PHE A 19 -11.16 -37.35 20.85
C PHE A 19 -12.55 -37.67 20.30
N VAL A 20 -13.04 -36.88 19.33
CA VAL A 20 -14.26 -37.18 18.56
C VAL A 20 -13.83 -37.68 17.18
N PRO A 21 -14.13 -38.93 16.78
CA PRO A 21 -13.88 -39.38 15.42
C PRO A 21 -14.96 -38.80 14.49
N VAL A 22 -14.55 -37.92 13.57
CA VAL A 22 -15.37 -37.49 12.44
C VAL A 22 -15.43 -38.62 11.42
N ALA A 23 -16.59 -39.25 11.29
CA ALA A 23 -16.90 -40.13 10.17
C ALA A 23 -17.22 -39.27 8.93
N PHE A 24 -16.26 -39.19 8.01
CA PHE A 24 -16.39 -38.53 6.72
C PHE A 24 -16.99 -39.53 5.72
N CYS A 25 -18.31 -39.53 5.54
CA CYS A 25 -18.94 -40.29 4.46
C CYS A 25 -18.95 -39.41 3.20
N GLN A 26 -18.00 -39.66 2.30
CA GLN A 26 -17.92 -39.01 0.99
C GLN A 26 -18.99 -39.61 0.05
N SER A 27 -20.09 -38.89 -0.16
CA SER A 27 -20.91 -39.11 -1.36
C SER A 27 -20.22 -38.40 -2.53
N GLN A 28 -19.46 -39.17 -3.30
CA GLN A 28 -18.83 -38.76 -4.55
C GLN A 28 -19.87 -38.71 -5.68
N ASP A 29 -20.56 -37.60 -5.81
CA ASP A 29 -21.27 -37.24 -7.04
C ASP A 29 -21.06 -35.75 -7.32
N SER A 30 -19.78 -35.39 -7.48
CA SER A 30 -19.38 -34.07 -7.94
C SER A 30 -18.76 -34.22 -9.33
N PRO A 31 -19.26 -33.52 -10.37
CA PRO A 31 -18.71 -33.61 -11.72
C PRO A 31 -17.21 -33.28 -11.67
N SER A 32 -16.41 -34.23 -12.16
CA SER A 32 -14.96 -34.21 -12.05
C SER A 32 -14.37 -32.93 -12.64
N ILE A 33 -13.54 -32.23 -11.85
CA ILE A 33 -12.78 -31.04 -12.27
C ILE A 33 -11.95 -31.35 -13.52
N ALA A 34 -11.51 -32.61 -13.68
CA ALA A 34 -10.79 -33.06 -14.87
C ALA A 34 -11.65 -33.01 -16.14
N GLU A 35 -12.95 -33.30 -16.03
CA GLU A 35 -13.90 -33.22 -17.14
C GLU A 35 -14.22 -31.76 -17.48
N ALA A 36 -14.44 -30.92 -16.47
CA ALA A 36 -14.61 -29.48 -16.64
C ALA A 36 -13.37 -28.82 -17.29
N ALA A 37 -12.17 -29.24 -16.88
CA ALA A 37 -10.90 -28.76 -17.47
C ALA A 37 -10.73 -29.20 -18.93
N ARG A 38 -11.12 -30.43 -19.29
CA ARG A 38 -11.12 -30.87 -20.70
C ARG A 38 -12.08 -30.05 -21.55
N LYS A 39 -13.33 -29.86 -21.08
CA LYS A 39 -14.35 -29.08 -21.81
C LYS A 39 -13.96 -27.60 -21.97
N ALA A 40 -13.29 -27.02 -20.98
CA ALA A 40 -12.75 -25.67 -21.07
C ALA A 40 -11.59 -25.55 -22.07
N ARG A 41 -10.75 -26.59 -22.19
CA ARG A 41 -9.65 -26.63 -23.17
C ARG A 41 -10.16 -26.82 -24.59
N GLU A 42 -11.20 -27.62 -24.80
CA GLU A 42 -11.83 -27.78 -26.13
C GLU A 42 -12.48 -26.47 -26.61
N LYS A 43 -13.24 -25.78 -25.74
CA LYS A 43 -13.83 -24.47 -26.09
C LYS A 43 -12.81 -23.38 -26.41
N LYS A 44 -11.57 -23.49 -25.91
CA LYS A 44 -10.48 -22.56 -26.24
C LYS A 44 -9.74 -22.91 -27.54
N LYS A 45 -9.92 -24.13 -28.07
CA LYS A 45 -9.37 -24.53 -29.37
C LYS A 45 -10.23 -24.06 -30.54
N ASP A 46 -11.55 -24.02 -30.38
CA ASP A 46 -12.49 -23.57 -31.42
C ASP A 46 -12.75 -22.05 -31.43
N ALA A 47 -12.27 -21.33 -30.40
CA ALA A 47 -12.28 -19.88 -30.40
C ALA A 47 -11.17 -19.35 -31.33
N ALA A 48 -11.53 -19.06 -32.58
CA ALA A 48 -10.68 -18.32 -33.51
C ALA A 48 -10.12 -17.08 -32.80
N LYS A 49 -8.79 -16.97 -32.74
CA LYS A 49 -8.08 -15.87 -32.07
C LYS A 49 -8.34 -14.57 -32.85
N PRO A 50 -9.05 -13.56 -32.32
CA PRO A 50 -8.99 -12.23 -32.93
C PRO A 50 -7.66 -11.60 -32.52
N THR A 51 -6.64 -11.73 -33.35
CA THR A 51 -5.44 -10.87 -33.28
C THR A 51 -5.82 -9.48 -33.76
N LYS A 52 -6.54 -8.72 -32.92
CA LYS A 52 -6.59 -7.26 -33.07
C LYS A 52 -5.51 -6.69 -32.16
N VAL A 53 -4.30 -6.60 -32.70
CA VAL A 53 -3.23 -5.81 -32.11
C VAL A 53 -3.69 -4.36 -32.24
N ILE A 54 -4.05 -3.73 -31.11
CA ILE A 54 -4.22 -2.29 -31.05
C ILE A 54 -2.81 -1.71 -31.05
N THR A 55 -2.32 -1.32 -32.22
CA THR A 55 -1.10 -0.51 -32.37
C THR A 55 -1.46 0.98 -32.28
N ASP A 56 -0.48 1.84 -32.01
CA ASP A 56 -0.63 3.30 -31.91
C ASP A 56 -1.35 3.93 -33.14
N GLU A 57 -1.26 3.25 -34.28
CA GLU A 57 -1.91 3.58 -35.57
C GLU A 57 -3.42 3.31 -35.61
N THR A 58 -3.93 2.45 -34.71
CA THR A 58 -5.37 2.09 -34.63
C THR A 58 -6.10 2.80 -33.50
N LEU A 59 -5.39 3.66 -32.76
CA LEU A 59 -6.01 4.61 -31.86
C LEU A 59 -6.63 5.72 -32.71
N ASP A 60 -7.96 5.70 -32.84
CA ASP A 60 -8.72 6.82 -33.36
C ASP A 60 -8.71 7.94 -32.31
N VAL A 61 -7.55 8.60 -32.16
CA VAL A 61 -7.39 9.78 -31.33
C VAL A 61 -8.12 10.88 -32.07
N LYS A 62 -9.37 11.16 -31.64
CA LYS A 62 -10.05 12.38 -32.06
C LYS A 62 -9.15 13.55 -31.71
N LYS A 63 -8.64 14.22 -32.75
CA LYS A 63 -7.72 15.35 -32.66
C LYS A 63 -8.43 16.50 -31.92
N GLY A 64 -8.37 16.50 -30.60
CA GLY A 64 -9.10 17.44 -29.74
C GLY A 64 -9.32 17.01 -28.29
N ASP A 65 -9.10 15.74 -27.91
CA ASP A 65 -9.34 15.27 -26.53
C ASP A 65 -8.12 15.40 -25.59
N VAL A 66 -6.98 15.84 -26.12
CA VAL A 66 -5.86 16.33 -25.32
C VAL A 66 -6.11 17.81 -25.02
N GLN A 67 -6.98 18.08 -24.05
CA GLN A 67 -7.04 19.40 -23.42
C GLN A 67 -5.78 19.62 -22.59
N SER A 68 -4.71 20.02 -23.27
CA SER A 68 -3.64 20.80 -22.65
C SER A 68 -4.28 22.12 -22.19
N ALA A 69 -4.54 22.23 -20.89
CA ALA A 69 -5.11 23.41 -20.27
C ALA A 69 -4.10 24.57 -20.26
N VAL A 70 -3.85 25.16 -21.42
CA VAL A 70 -3.27 26.49 -21.57
C VAL A 70 -4.30 27.29 -22.37
N ALA A 71 -5.21 27.93 -21.65
CA ALA A 71 -6.12 28.90 -22.23
C ALA A 71 -5.33 30.17 -22.56
N GLU A 72 -5.00 30.31 -23.84
CA GLU A 72 -4.61 31.57 -24.45
C GLU A 72 -5.85 32.47 -24.55
N GLU A 73 -5.73 33.66 -24.01
CA GLU A 73 -6.78 34.68 -23.89
C GLU A 73 -7.01 35.38 -25.24
N PRO A 74 -8.25 35.38 -25.81
CA PRO A 74 -8.53 36.14 -27.01
C PRO A 74 -8.71 37.62 -26.65
N ARG A 75 -7.77 38.46 -27.11
CA ARG A 75 -7.87 39.92 -27.03
C ARG A 75 -8.80 40.43 -28.14
N MET A 76 -9.87 41.14 -27.78
CA MET A 76 -10.60 42.00 -28.73
C MET A 76 -10.33 43.50 -28.47
N PRO A 77 -10.30 44.35 -29.51
CA PRO A 77 -10.02 45.78 -29.42
C PRO A 77 -11.30 46.63 -29.30
N GLY A 78 -11.28 47.63 -28.40
CA GLY A 78 -12.18 48.80 -28.47
C GLY A 78 -13.04 49.11 -27.23
N ALA A 79 -12.47 49.95 -26.34
CA ALA A 79 -13.09 51.05 -25.54
C ALA A 79 -14.29 50.80 -24.57
N PRO A 80 -14.60 51.72 -23.63
CA PRO A 80 -13.77 52.70 -22.90
C PRO A 80 -13.85 52.55 -21.36
N ALA A 81 -13.01 53.31 -20.67
CA ALA A 81 -12.96 53.45 -19.23
C ALA A 81 -14.32 53.80 -18.60
N THR A 82 -14.69 53.11 -17.53
CA THR A 82 -15.58 53.68 -16.51
C THR A 82 -15.07 53.27 -15.14
N THR A 83 -14.61 54.29 -14.42
CA THR A 83 -14.31 54.32 -13.01
C THR A 83 -15.51 53.83 -12.20
N LYS A 84 -15.45 52.60 -11.70
CA LYS A 84 -16.12 52.21 -10.47
C LYS A 84 -15.16 51.35 -9.68
N GLN A 85 -14.54 51.96 -8.67
CA GLN A 85 -14.04 51.21 -7.51
C GLN A 85 -15.22 50.44 -6.92
N PRO A 86 -15.17 49.10 -6.82
CA PRO A 86 -15.74 48.44 -5.67
C PRO A 86 -14.72 48.61 -4.55
N GLN A 87 -15.18 49.09 -3.39
CA GLN A 87 -14.44 48.95 -2.15
C GLN A 87 -14.02 47.49 -2.00
N ALA A 88 -12.74 47.22 -2.22
CA ALA A 88 -12.12 46.00 -1.76
C ALA A 88 -12.11 46.10 -0.24
N ASN A 89 -13.06 45.42 0.41
CA ASN A 89 -12.75 44.84 1.71
C ASN A 89 -11.43 44.08 1.52
N PRO A 90 -10.40 44.32 2.34
CA PRO A 90 -9.20 43.51 2.29
C PRO A 90 -9.61 42.12 2.80
N VAL A 91 -9.99 41.22 1.90
CA VAL A 91 -9.90 39.80 2.19
C VAL A 91 -8.41 39.57 2.44
N ALA A 92 -8.09 39.32 3.70
CA ALA A 92 -6.73 39.19 4.15
C ALA A 92 -5.99 38.20 3.22
N PRO A 93 -4.76 38.52 2.76
CA PRO A 93 -3.94 37.60 1.96
C PRO A 93 -3.68 36.25 2.66
N ASN A 94 -4.04 36.14 3.94
CA ASN A 94 -3.92 34.95 4.77
C ASN A 94 -4.94 33.85 4.41
N ALA A 95 -6.17 34.17 4.01
CA ALA A 95 -7.22 33.15 3.84
C ALA A 95 -6.96 32.23 2.62
N THR A 96 -6.51 32.80 1.50
CA THR A 96 -6.09 32.05 0.30
C THR A 96 -4.77 31.31 0.51
N ALA A 97 -3.86 31.86 1.31
CA ALA A 97 -2.60 31.20 1.68
C ALA A 97 -2.82 29.99 2.62
N GLN A 98 -3.79 30.07 3.54
CA GLN A 98 -4.17 28.96 4.43
C GLN A 98 -4.78 27.80 3.62
N ALA A 99 -5.74 28.08 2.74
CA ALA A 99 -6.39 27.06 1.91
C ALA A 99 -5.38 26.31 1.01
N ALA A 100 -4.38 27.02 0.47
CA ALA A 100 -3.31 26.41 -0.31
C ALA A 100 -2.37 25.54 0.53
N LYS A 101 -2.15 25.85 1.82
CA LYS A 101 -1.38 25.02 2.74
C LYS A 101 -2.14 23.75 3.13
N ASP A 102 -3.43 23.86 3.41
CA ASP A 102 -4.26 22.69 3.76
C ASP A 102 -4.35 21.69 2.62
N GLU A 103 -4.49 22.14 1.38
CA GLU A 103 -4.47 21.26 0.20
C GLU A 103 -3.12 20.57 0.00
N LYS A 104 -2.00 21.23 0.32
CA LYS A 104 -0.67 20.62 0.29
C LYS A 104 -0.51 19.56 1.39
N LEU A 105 -0.92 19.88 2.61
CA LEU A 105 -0.88 18.93 3.73
C LEU A 105 -1.69 17.67 3.45
N LYS A 106 -2.89 17.80 2.86
CA LYS A 106 -3.69 16.64 2.45
C LYS A 106 -2.96 15.77 1.43
N LYS A 107 -2.35 16.36 0.40
CA LYS A 107 -1.57 15.65 -0.63
C LYS A 107 -0.35 14.94 -0.04
N GLU A 108 0.37 15.60 0.86
CA GLU A 108 1.52 15.02 1.56
C GLU A 108 1.07 13.85 2.47
N LEU A 109 -0.07 13.99 3.15
CA LEU A 109 -0.64 12.94 3.99
C LEU A 109 -1.03 11.72 3.15
N THR A 110 -1.67 11.92 1.98
CA THR A 110 -2.00 10.82 1.07
C THR A 110 -0.75 10.12 0.55
N ALA A 111 0.25 10.89 0.09
CA ALA A 111 1.52 10.33 -0.39
C ALA A 111 2.27 9.57 0.71
N ALA A 112 2.34 10.12 1.93
CA ALA A 112 2.98 9.47 3.07
C ALA A 112 2.27 8.16 3.46
N LYS A 113 0.93 8.10 3.38
CA LYS A 113 0.17 6.86 3.58
C LYS A 113 0.44 5.82 2.50
N GLU A 114 0.58 6.25 1.25
CA GLU A 114 0.93 5.36 0.13
C GLU A 114 2.34 4.78 0.31
N HIS A 115 3.33 5.62 0.66
CA HIS A 115 4.67 5.15 0.99
C HIS A 115 4.68 4.20 2.19
N LEU A 116 3.88 4.48 3.23
CA LEU A 116 3.74 3.56 4.37
C LEU A 116 3.19 2.20 3.92
N LYS A 117 2.17 2.17 3.06
CA LYS A 117 1.62 0.92 2.53
C LYS A 117 2.65 0.16 1.68
N GLN A 118 3.36 0.86 0.80
CA GLN A 118 4.43 0.26 -0.02
C GLN A 118 5.52 -0.33 0.88
N ALA A 119 6.01 0.43 1.86
CA ALA A 119 7.04 -0.03 2.78
C ALA A 119 6.59 -1.26 3.61
N LEU A 120 5.32 -1.33 3.99
CA LEU A 120 4.76 -2.53 4.65
C LEU A 120 4.69 -3.73 3.71
N MET A 121 4.30 -3.54 2.45
CA MET A 121 4.26 -4.62 1.46
C MET A 121 5.67 -5.14 1.15
N ASP A 122 6.64 -4.23 0.98
CA ASP A 122 8.04 -4.59 0.77
C ASP A 122 8.61 -5.34 1.98
N LEU A 123 8.29 -4.91 3.20
CA LEU A 123 8.70 -5.61 4.43
C LEU A 123 8.14 -7.03 4.47
N ASP A 124 6.86 -7.21 4.15
CA ASP A 124 6.24 -8.53 4.11
C ASP A 124 6.85 -9.41 3.02
N LEU A 125 7.16 -8.84 1.85
CA LEU A 125 7.85 -9.55 0.78
C LEU A 125 9.25 -10.00 1.25
N LEU A 126 10.06 -9.09 1.80
CA LEU A 126 11.40 -9.40 2.32
C LEU A 126 11.36 -10.46 3.42
N GLN A 127 10.36 -10.44 4.30
CA GLN A 127 10.20 -11.49 5.31
C GLN A 127 9.88 -12.86 4.72
N ARG A 128 9.05 -12.89 3.66
CA ARG A 128 8.72 -14.14 2.96
C ARG A 128 9.92 -14.66 2.15
N GLU A 129 10.63 -13.78 1.47
CA GLU A 129 11.86 -14.09 0.75
C GLU A 129 12.92 -14.64 1.69
N ASN A 130 13.21 -13.94 2.78
CA ASN A 130 14.19 -14.39 3.76
C ASN A 130 13.83 -15.75 4.37
N ARG A 131 12.55 -16.01 4.64
CA ARG A 131 12.11 -17.33 5.09
C ARG A 131 12.35 -18.40 4.02
N LEU A 132 12.04 -18.10 2.76
CA LEU A 132 12.25 -19.03 1.65
C LEU A 132 13.74 -19.31 1.44
N ASP A 133 14.58 -18.29 1.54
CA ASP A 133 16.03 -18.40 1.43
C ASP A 133 16.65 -19.14 2.61
N GLN A 134 16.13 -18.95 3.83
CA GLN A 134 16.51 -19.77 4.99
C GLN A 134 16.18 -21.24 4.76
N ASP A 135 14.95 -21.55 4.33
CA ASP A 135 14.54 -22.92 4.03
C ASP A 135 15.43 -23.52 2.91
N ALA A 136 15.73 -22.74 1.86
CA ALA A 136 16.60 -23.17 0.79
C ALA A 136 18.04 -23.41 1.27
N TYR A 137 18.59 -22.53 2.11
CA TYR A 137 19.94 -22.64 2.66
C TYR A 137 20.08 -23.87 3.57
N TYR A 138 19.19 -24.03 4.55
CA TYR A 138 19.26 -25.12 5.53
C TYR A 138 18.81 -26.48 4.98
N SER A 139 18.15 -26.52 3.82
CA SER A 139 17.83 -27.79 3.14
C SER A 139 19.05 -28.48 2.51
N LYS A 140 20.16 -27.76 2.32
CA LYS A 140 21.39 -28.32 1.73
C LYS A 140 22.15 -29.17 2.77
N PRO A 141 22.62 -30.38 2.41
CA PRO A 141 23.39 -31.22 3.33
C PRO A 141 24.68 -30.60 3.85
N ASP A 142 25.29 -29.69 3.08
CA ASP A 142 26.59 -29.07 3.33
C ASP A 142 26.48 -27.54 3.58
N TYR A 143 25.31 -27.05 4.02
CA TYR A 143 25.03 -25.62 4.21
C TYR A 143 26.09 -24.89 5.04
N GLY A 144 26.71 -25.56 6.03
CA GLY A 144 27.75 -24.97 6.88
C GLY A 144 29.02 -24.53 6.14
N SER A 145 29.24 -25.01 4.92
CA SER A 145 30.33 -24.58 4.04
C SER A 145 29.93 -23.45 3.08
N ASP A 146 28.63 -23.18 2.93
CA ASP A 146 28.09 -22.15 2.05
C ASP A 146 28.12 -20.78 2.76
N THR A 147 29.30 -20.14 2.75
CA THR A 147 29.50 -18.82 3.35
C THR A 147 28.76 -17.71 2.58
N ALA A 148 28.62 -17.85 1.26
CA ALA A 148 27.88 -16.92 0.43
C ALA A 148 26.39 -16.95 0.75
N GLY A 149 25.80 -18.14 0.92
CA GLY A 149 24.43 -18.31 1.36
C GLY A 149 24.18 -17.72 2.75
N LYS A 150 25.10 -17.94 3.69
CA LYS A 150 25.02 -17.31 5.01
C LYS A 150 25.07 -15.78 4.93
N GLN A 151 25.98 -15.24 4.13
CA GLN A 151 26.10 -13.79 3.96
C GLN A 151 24.83 -13.19 3.35
N LYS A 152 24.22 -13.88 2.36
CA LYS A 152 22.92 -13.45 1.78
C LYS A 152 21.83 -13.36 2.86
N LEU A 153 21.72 -14.36 3.73
CA LEU A 153 20.76 -14.35 4.83
C LEU A 153 21.02 -13.21 5.82
N ASP A 154 22.29 -12.95 6.15
CA ASP A 154 22.69 -11.85 7.03
C ASP A 154 22.34 -10.48 6.39
N ASP A 155 22.59 -10.31 5.09
CA ASP A 155 22.27 -9.10 4.32
C ASP A 155 20.75 -8.86 4.24
N GLU A 156 19.96 -9.90 3.96
CA GLU A 156 18.50 -9.83 3.96
C GLU A 156 17.94 -9.50 5.34
N GLN A 157 18.50 -10.07 6.41
CA GLN A 157 18.12 -9.76 7.78
C GLN A 157 18.37 -8.29 8.11
N GLN A 158 19.47 -7.73 7.61
CA GLN A 158 19.78 -6.30 7.73
C GLN A 158 18.79 -5.45 6.91
N GLN A 159 18.44 -5.86 5.68
CA GLN A 159 17.44 -5.18 4.86
C GLN A 159 16.07 -5.15 5.53
N ILE A 160 15.62 -6.26 6.12
CA ILE A 160 14.37 -6.32 6.90
C ILE A 160 14.42 -5.33 8.07
N SER A 161 15.55 -5.25 8.77
CA SER A 161 15.73 -4.35 9.90
C SER A 161 15.67 -2.87 9.46
N ASN A 162 16.36 -2.53 8.37
CA ASN A 162 16.30 -1.19 7.78
C ASN A 162 14.89 -0.83 7.32
N LYS A 163 14.17 -1.77 6.68
CA LYS A 163 12.81 -1.55 6.19
C LYS A 163 11.81 -1.38 7.33
N ARG A 164 11.99 -2.09 8.45
CA ARG A 164 11.20 -1.89 9.68
C ARG A 164 11.36 -0.48 10.22
N GLN A 165 12.59 0.04 10.27
CA GLN A 165 12.84 1.43 10.67
C GLN A 165 12.19 2.42 9.69
N GLU A 166 12.23 2.14 8.39
CA GLU A 166 11.57 2.98 7.38
C GLU A 166 10.04 3.04 7.61
N VAL A 167 9.40 1.90 7.90
CA VAL A 167 7.98 1.83 8.25
C VAL A 167 7.66 2.66 9.49
N GLU A 168 8.49 2.57 10.53
CA GLU A 168 8.33 3.38 11.74
C GLU A 168 8.46 4.88 11.46
N GLN A 169 9.44 5.27 10.63
CA GLN A 169 9.62 6.66 10.21
C GLN A 169 8.42 7.17 9.41
N TRP A 170 7.90 6.40 8.45
CA TRP A 170 6.69 6.78 7.71
C TRP A 170 5.45 6.85 8.58
N LYS A 171 5.33 5.94 9.55
CA LYS A 171 4.24 5.97 10.54
C LYS A 171 4.29 7.23 11.39
N ALA A 172 5.48 7.63 11.84
CA ALA A 172 5.68 8.89 12.56
C ALA A 172 5.32 10.10 11.68
N LYS A 173 5.83 10.16 10.44
CA LYS A 173 5.50 11.24 9.49
C LYS A 173 4.00 11.36 9.23
N VAL A 174 3.29 10.24 9.05
CA VAL A 174 1.83 10.24 8.88
C VAL A 174 1.13 10.79 10.13
N ALA A 175 1.57 10.40 11.33
CA ALA A 175 1.00 10.91 12.57
C ALA A 175 1.24 12.41 12.76
N ASP A 176 2.43 12.91 12.41
CA ASP A 176 2.77 14.32 12.52
C ASP A 176 2.01 15.18 11.48
N LEU A 177 1.91 14.71 10.24
CA LEU A 177 1.09 15.37 9.21
C LEU A 177 -0.41 15.37 9.57
N GLN A 178 -0.90 14.30 10.22
CA GLN A 178 -2.27 14.25 10.73
C GLN A 178 -2.51 15.26 11.85
N LYS A 179 -1.55 15.44 12.77
CA LYS A 179 -1.63 16.47 13.81
C LYS A 179 -1.65 17.86 13.22
N GLN A 180 -0.73 18.16 12.28
CA GLN A 180 -0.68 19.46 11.60
C GLN A 180 -1.97 19.77 10.84
N ALA A 181 -2.56 18.78 10.16
CA ALA A 181 -3.85 18.94 9.48
C ALA A 181 -5.02 19.13 10.46
N GLY A 182 -4.97 18.50 11.64
CA GLY A 182 -5.95 18.71 12.71
C GLY A 182 -5.85 20.10 13.34
N GLU A 183 -4.63 20.54 13.64
CA GLU A 183 -4.32 21.87 14.19
C GLU A 183 -4.71 22.98 13.21
N SER A 184 -4.39 22.84 11.92
CA SER A 184 -4.76 23.82 10.89
C SER A 184 -6.29 23.92 10.70
N SER A 185 -7.03 22.82 10.89
CA SER A 185 -8.50 22.83 10.88
C SER A 185 -9.14 23.43 12.14
N SER A 186 -8.40 23.52 13.25
CA SER A 186 -8.91 24.00 14.55
C SER A 186 -8.54 25.46 14.87
N SER A 187 -7.63 26.07 14.11
CA SER A 187 -7.27 27.48 14.30
C SER A 187 -8.42 28.37 13.81
N PRO A 188 -9.13 29.12 14.68
CA PRO A 188 -10.15 30.05 14.24
C PRO A 188 -9.50 31.23 13.50
N PRO A 189 -10.23 31.91 12.59
CA PRO A 189 -9.78 33.19 12.07
C PRO A 189 -9.67 34.16 13.24
N GLN A 190 -8.47 34.68 13.50
CA GLN A 190 -8.27 35.76 14.46
C GLN A 190 -9.01 37.03 13.97
N PRO A 191 -9.68 37.75 14.88
CA PRO A 191 -10.45 38.96 14.56
C PRO A 191 -9.58 40.13 14.10
#